data_AF-A0A413EY57-F1
#
_entry.id   AF-A0A413EY57-F1
#
_cell.length_a   1.000
_cell.length_b   1.000
_cell.length_c   1.000
_cell.angle_alpha   90.00
_cell.angle_beta   90.00
_cell.angle_gamma   90.00
#
_symmetry.space_group_name_H-M   'P 1'
#
loop_
_entity.id
_entity.type
_entity.pdbx_description
1 polymer ?
#
loop_
_entity_poly.entity_id
_entity_poly.type
_entity_poly.pdbx_seq_one_letter_code
_entity_poly.pdbx_strand_id
1 'polypeptide(L)'
;MAKQSKIEYSKEYLTSEELAAISKVKLPLSRQRKARDIFLFSCYTGMAYSDINRLRKENILAHSREKRFLRFHVSKSTLLYSFPLLDAPYDILKKYRGLQENGELLPVLPLPAINYDVQNVCAAAGIKKSVTLSCARKTFAFVVAPENGITASMLTGIYNEYNR
;
A
#
# COMPACT_ATOMS: atom_id res chain seq x y z
N MET A 1 23.36 -23.42 -19.87
CA MET A 1 22.39 -22.30 -20.00
C MET A 1 21.33 -22.47 -18.92
N ALA A 2 21.34 -21.61 -17.89
CA ALA A 2 20.41 -21.71 -16.78
C ALA A 2 19.00 -21.28 -17.21
N LYS A 3 18.01 -22.15 -16.97
CA LYS A 3 16.59 -21.80 -17.12
C LYS A 3 16.26 -20.66 -16.16
N GLN A 4 15.93 -19.50 -16.71
CA GLN A 4 15.36 -18.38 -15.96
C GLN A 4 14.02 -18.85 -15.36
N SER A 5 13.93 -18.97 -14.04
CA SER A 5 12.67 -19.24 -13.36
C SER A 5 11.75 -18.03 -13.51
N LYS A 6 10.62 -18.24 -14.21
CA LYS A 6 9.54 -17.27 -14.31
C LYS A 6 8.93 -17.15 -12.91
N ILE A 7 9.20 -16.06 -12.20
CA ILE A 7 8.54 -15.77 -10.92
C ILE A 7 7.07 -15.51 -11.25
N GLU A 8 6.22 -16.50 -10.99
CA GLU A 8 4.78 -16.40 -11.16
C GLU A 8 4.22 -15.60 -9.98
N TYR A 9 3.87 -14.34 -10.21
CA TYR A 9 3.31 -13.44 -9.18
C TYR A 9 1.85 -13.81 -8.88
N SER A 10 1.49 -13.81 -7.60
CA SER A 10 0.30 -14.48 -7.06
C SER A 10 -1.05 -14.05 -7.67
N LYS A 11 -1.89 -15.05 -7.98
CA LYS A 11 -3.30 -14.87 -8.35
C LYS A 11 -4.18 -14.45 -7.16
N GLU A 12 -3.68 -14.56 -5.95
CA GLU A 12 -4.45 -14.43 -4.70
C GLU A 12 -4.38 -13.00 -4.11
N TYR A 13 -5.47 -12.58 -3.47
CA TYR A 13 -5.56 -11.39 -2.60
C TYR A 13 -5.79 -11.83 -1.15
N LEU A 14 -5.62 -10.90 -0.21
CA LEU A 14 -5.84 -11.15 1.22
C LEU A 14 -7.27 -10.83 1.63
N THR A 15 -7.83 -11.59 2.58
CA THR A 15 -9.08 -11.24 3.25
C THR A 15 -8.85 -10.22 4.37
N SER A 16 -9.93 -9.67 4.91
CA SER A 16 -9.89 -8.72 6.02
C SER A 16 -9.34 -9.35 7.30
N GLU A 17 -9.61 -10.62 7.55
CA GLU A 17 -9.04 -11.39 8.65
C GLU A 17 -7.53 -11.59 8.48
N GLU A 18 -7.06 -11.87 7.27
CA GLU A 18 -5.63 -12.02 6.97
C GLU A 18 -4.89 -10.68 7.12
N LEU A 19 -5.48 -9.56 6.67
CA LEU A 19 -4.95 -8.22 6.93
C LEU A 19 -4.86 -7.92 8.43
N ALA A 20 -5.89 -8.29 9.19
CA ALA A 20 -5.90 -8.13 10.64
C ALA A 20 -4.81 -9.00 11.30
N ALA A 21 -4.60 -10.23 10.84
CA ALA A 21 -3.53 -11.11 11.32
C ALA A 21 -2.14 -10.50 11.04
N ILE A 22 -1.90 -10.02 9.83
CA ILE A 22 -0.64 -9.36 9.44
C ILE A 22 -0.38 -8.12 10.29
N SER A 23 -1.39 -7.29 10.57
CA SER A 23 -1.20 -6.08 11.38
C SER A 23 -0.83 -6.37 12.84
N LYS A 24 -1.36 -7.46 13.40
CA LYS A 24 -1.18 -7.85 14.82
C LYS A 24 0.02 -8.77 15.07
N VAL A 25 0.58 -9.40 14.03
CA VAL A 25 1.69 -10.34 14.19
C VAL A 25 2.91 -9.67 14.83
N LYS A 26 3.50 -10.36 15.81
CA LYS A 26 4.74 -9.93 16.47
C LYS A 26 5.92 -10.25 15.55
N LEU A 27 6.69 -9.23 15.22
CA LEU A 27 7.84 -9.34 14.33
C LEU A 27 9.10 -8.93 15.10
N PRO A 28 10.09 -9.82 15.28
CA PRO A 28 11.29 -9.51 16.04
C PRO A 28 12.21 -8.53 15.28
N LEU A 29 12.26 -8.63 13.95
CA LEU A 29 13.19 -7.85 13.14
C LEU A 29 12.60 -6.50 12.71
N SER A 30 13.39 -5.43 12.81
CA SER A 30 13.00 -4.08 12.37
C SER A 30 12.65 -4.04 10.88
N ARG A 31 13.43 -4.73 10.03
CA ARG A 31 13.17 -4.81 8.59
C ARG A 31 11.81 -5.44 8.25
N GLN A 32 11.39 -6.48 8.99
CA GLN A 32 10.09 -7.12 8.82
C GLN A 32 8.96 -6.17 9.22
N ARG A 33 9.12 -5.41 10.31
CA ARG A 33 8.14 -4.39 10.72
C ARG A 33 7.98 -3.31 9.64
N LYS A 34 9.08 -2.83 9.06
CA LYS A 34 9.05 -1.87 7.94
C LYS A 34 8.36 -2.46 6.71
N ALA A 35 8.71 -3.68 6.32
CA ALA A 35 8.10 -4.37 5.18
C ALA A 35 6.60 -4.59 5.37
N ARG A 36 6.18 -5.03 6.57
CA ARG A 36 4.76 -5.15 6.96
C ARG A 36 4.05 -3.82 6.79
N ASP A 37 4.60 -2.74 7.33
CA ASP A 37 3.93 -1.44 7.30
C ASP A 37 3.81 -0.89 5.86
N ILE A 38 4.83 -1.06 5.02
CA ILE A 38 4.76 -0.70 3.59
C ILE A 38 3.71 -1.54 2.86
N PHE A 39 3.69 -2.84 3.14
CA PHE A 39 2.75 -3.78 2.53
C PHE A 39 1.31 -3.46 2.92
N LEU A 40 1.03 -3.28 4.22
CA LEU A 40 -0.28 -2.87 4.71
C LEU A 40 -0.69 -1.52 4.15
N PHE A 41 0.22 -0.54 4.09
CA PHE A 41 -0.06 0.74 3.48
C PHE A 41 -0.52 0.58 2.03
N SER A 42 0.17 -0.25 1.25
CA SER A 42 -0.24 -0.60 -0.12
C SER A 42 -1.61 -1.31 -0.15
N CYS A 43 -1.90 -2.22 0.78
CA CYS A 43 -3.20 -2.90 0.86
C CYS A 43 -4.34 -1.92 1.15
N TYR A 44 -4.11 -0.90 1.97
CA TYR A 44 -5.14 0.07 2.34
C TYR A 44 -5.30 1.24 1.37
N THR A 45 -4.36 1.44 0.45
CA THR A 45 -4.35 2.60 -0.47
C THR A 45 -4.32 2.21 -1.94
N GLY A 46 -4.07 0.94 -2.25
CA GLY A 46 -3.88 0.48 -3.63
C GLY A 46 -2.63 1.04 -4.32
N MET A 47 -1.77 1.78 -3.61
CA MET A 47 -0.57 2.37 -4.20
C MET A 47 0.44 1.29 -4.60
N ALA A 48 1.00 1.38 -5.81
CA ALA A 48 2.11 0.51 -6.19
C ALA A 48 3.42 0.95 -5.52
N TYR A 49 4.43 0.07 -5.53
CA TYR A 49 5.78 0.39 -5.05
C TYR A 49 6.32 1.72 -5.59
N SER A 50 6.16 1.96 -6.90
CA SER A 50 6.62 3.18 -7.55
C SER A 50 5.90 4.44 -7.05
N ASP A 51 4.62 4.32 -6.73
CA ASP A 51 3.81 5.44 -6.22
C ASP A 51 4.15 5.71 -4.76
N ILE A 52 4.32 4.66 -3.96
CA ILE A 52 4.77 4.76 -2.56
C ILE A 52 6.13 5.45 -2.48
N ASN A 53 7.07 5.12 -3.36
CA ASN A 53 8.39 5.74 -3.41
C ASN A 53 8.32 7.24 -3.74
N ARG A 54 7.29 7.67 -4.46
CA ARG A 54 7.03 9.07 -4.84
C ARG A 54 6.07 9.79 -3.90
N LEU A 55 5.52 9.09 -2.90
CA LEU A 55 4.58 9.66 -1.94
C LEU A 55 5.28 10.76 -1.14
N ARG A 56 4.66 11.93 -1.12
CA ARG A 56 5.09 13.11 -0.37
C ARG A 56 3.91 13.71 0.40
N LYS A 57 4.19 14.67 1.28
CA LYS A 57 3.18 15.29 2.16
C LYS A 57 2.06 15.95 1.35
N GLU A 58 2.36 16.47 0.17
CA GLU A 58 1.45 17.17 -0.72
C GLU A 58 0.37 16.23 -1.29
N ASN A 59 0.62 14.92 -1.29
CA ASN A 59 -0.38 13.93 -1.67
C ASN A 59 -1.47 13.75 -0.60
N ILE A 60 -1.26 14.24 0.62
CA ILE A 60 -2.23 14.14 1.71
C ILE A 60 -2.99 15.47 1.82
N LEU A 61 -4.18 15.50 1.24
CA LEU A 61 -5.05 16.67 1.30
C LEU A 61 -5.83 16.65 2.62
N ALA A 62 -5.64 17.67 3.46
CA ALA A 62 -6.38 17.82 4.71
C ALA A 62 -7.39 18.96 4.58
N HIS A 63 -8.68 18.66 4.72
CA HIS A 63 -9.74 19.68 4.86
C HIS A 63 -10.04 19.97 6.35
N SER A 64 -9.85 18.97 7.24
CA SER A 64 -9.95 19.09 8.69
C SER A 64 -9.20 17.95 9.39
N ARG A 65 -9.19 17.88 10.73
CA ARG A 65 -8.60 16.76 11.49
C ARG A 65 -9.22 15.40 11.11
N GLU A 66 -10.49 15.40 10.67
CA GLU A 66 -11.34 14.22 10.45
C GLU A 66 -11.56 13.87 8.97
N LYS A 67 -11.29 14.80 8.03
CA LYS A 67 -11.43 14.56 6.58
C LYS A 67 -10.10 14.75 5.87
N ARG A 68 -9.40 13.62 5.67
CA ARG A 68 -8.14 13.53 4.92
C ARG A 68 -8.39 12.75 3.65
N PHE A 69 -7.79 13.19 2.56
CA PHE A 69 -7.81 12.49 1.28
C PHE A 69 -6.39 12.19 0.84
N LEU A 70 -6.21 11.02 0.24
CA LEU A 70 -4.99 10.67 -0.47
C LEU A 70 -5.21 10.95 -1.95
N ARG A 71 -4.39 11.84 -2.51
CA ARG A 71 -4.43 12.23 -3.93
C ARG A 71 -3.08 12.06 -4.60
N PHE A 72 -3.02 11.25 -5.66
CA PHE A 72 -1.78 11.02 -6.39
C PHE A 72 -2.05 10.57 -7.84
N HIS A 73 -1.11 10.87 -8.73
CA HIS A 73 -1.09 10.30 -10.08
C HIS A 73 -0.48 8.90 -10.04
N VAL A 74 -1.18 7.93 -10.62
CA VAL A 74 -0.68 6.56 -10.72
C VAL A 74 0.48 6.52 -11.70
N SER A 75 1.61 5.97 -11.28
CA SER A 75 2.79 5.83 -12.13
C SER A 75 2.45 5.04 -13.39
N LYS A 76 2.94 5.53 -14.55
CA LYS A 76 2.73 4.92 -15.87
C LYS A 76 1.26 4.91 -16.32
N SER A 77 0.43 5.77 -15.74
CA SER A 77 -0.95 6.00 -16.15
C SER A 77 -1.24 7.51 -16.14
N THR A 78 -2.29 7.93 -16.85
CA THR A 78 -2.86 9.28 -16.77
C THR A 78 -3.86 9.42 -15.62
N LEU A 79 -4.16 8.32 -14.92
CA LEU A 79 -5.15 8.29 -13.85
C LEU A 79 -4.69 9.06 -12.62
N LEU A 80 -5.60 9.89 -12.11
CA LEU A 80 -5.51 10.56 -10.84
C LEU A 80 -6.41 9.82 -9.83
N TYR A 81 -5.81 9.33 -8.75
CA TYR A 81 -6.55 8.72 -7.65
C TYR A 81 -6.81 9.78 -6.59
N SER A 82 -8.03 9.83 -6.07
CA SER A 82 -8.41 10.74 -4.99
C SER A 82 -9.53 10.13 -4.15
N PHE A 83 -9.18 9.61 -2.97
CA PHE A 83 -10.12 8.92 -2.08
C PHE A 83 -9.80 9.24 -0.60
N PRO A 84 -10.76 9.03 0.33
CA PRO A 84 -10.52 9.23 1.77
C PRO A 84 -9.32 8.41 2.26
N LEU A 85 -8.40 9.07 2.96
CA LEU A 85 -7.28 8.37 3.61
C LEU A 85 -7.78 7.74 4.90
N LEU A 86 -7.86 6.40 4.90
CA LEU A 86 -8.27 5.61 6.07
C LEU A 86 -7.30 5.78 7.25
N ASP A 87 -7.78 5.49 8.46
CA ASP A 87 -6.98 5.64 9.69
C ASP A 87 -5.77 4.71 9.70
N ALA A 88 -5.92 3.44 9.29
CA ALA A 88 -4.83 2.47 9.27
C ALA A 88 -3.59 2.93 8.47
N PRO A 89 -3.69 3.31 7.18
CA PRO A 89 -2.56 3.87 6.44
C PRO A 89 -2.10 5.22 7.00
N TYR A 90 -2.98 6.04 7.58
CA TYR A 90 -2.59 7.30 8.19
C TYR A 90 -1.73 7.11 9.46
N ASP A 91 -2.06 6.14 10.32
CA ASP A 91 -1.28 5.81 11.51
C ASP A 91 0.08 5.22 11.16
N ILE A 92 0.17 4.48 10.04
CA ILE A 92 1.46 4.07 9.48
C ILE A 92 2.29 5.31 9.08
N LEU A 93 1.72 6.29 8.38
CA LEU A 93 2.44 7.52 8.03
C LEU A 93 2.88 8.32 9.28
N LYS A 94 2.05 8.37 10.32
CA LYS A 94 2.40 9.01 11.60
C LYS A 94 3.62 8.36 12.24
N LYS A 95 3.68 7.03 12.25
CA LYS A 95 4.82 6.27 12.82
C LYS A 95 6.16 6.67 12.18
N TYR A 96 6.18 7.02 10.90
CA TYR A 96 7.40 7.36 10.16
C TYR A 96 7.62 8.87 9.96
N ARG A 97 6.75 9.71 10.52
CA ARG A 97 6.80 11.17 10.34
C ARG A 97 8.14 11.74 10.80
N GLY A 98 8.82 12.44 9.90
CA GLY A 98 10.09 13.12 10.18
C GLY A 98 11.29 12.19 10.35
N LEU A 99 11.14 10.89 10.06
CA LEU A 99 12.23 9.91 10.17
C LEU A 99 12.99 9.69 8.86
N GLN A 100 12.52 10.24 7.74
CA GLN A 100 13.16 10.11 6.42
C GLN A 100 13.82 11.43 6.01
N GLU A 101 14.94 11.34 5.30
CA GLU A 101 15.81 12.49 5.01
C GLU A 101 15.34 13.31 3.80
N ASN A 102 14.69 12.70 2.80
CA ASN A 102 14.35 13.36 1.53
C ASN A 102 12.84 13.59 1.34
N GLY A 103 12.12 13.76 2.46
CA GLY A 103 10.69 14.04 2.48
C GLY A 103 9.79 12.85 2.13
N GLU A 104 10.34 11.64 1.97
CA GLU A 104 9.53 10.43 1.88
C GLU A 104 8.70 10.25 3.16
N LEU A 105 7.48 9.74 2.98
CA LEU A 105 6.61 9.47 4.13
C LEU A 105 6.78 8.06 4.72
N LEU A 106 7.49 7.16 4.03
CA LEU A 106 7.69 5.77 4.42
C LEU A 106 9.15 5.34 4.18
N PRO A 107 9.69 4.39 4.96
CA PRO A 107 11.07 3.91 4.83
C PRO A 107 11.21 2.89 3.71
N VAL A 108 11.08 3.32 2.45
CA VAL A 108 11.02 2.43 1.28
C VAL A 108 12.33 1.64 1.15
N LEU A 109 12.23 0.32 1.28
CA LEU A 109 13.31 -0.64 1.08
C LEU A 109 13.33 -1.11 -0.39
N PRO A 110 14.44 -1.66 -0.90
CA PRO A 110 14.46 -2.30 -2.21
C PRO A 110 13.35 -3.35 -2.34
N LEU A 111 12.61 -3.33 -3.46
CA LEU A 111 11.46 -4.22 -3.69
C LEU A 111 11.74 -5.72 -3.43
N PRO A 112 12.91 -6.30 -3.82
CA PRO A 112 13.22 -7.69 -3.48
C PRO A 112 13.27 -7.95 -1.96
N ALA A 113 13.82 -7.01 -1.19
CA ALA A 113 13.87 -7.11 0.27
C ALA A 113 12.47 -7.02 0.89
N ILE A 114 11.63 -6.10 0.39
CA ILE A 114 10.22 -6.01 0.80
C ILE A 114 9.51 -7.34 0.52
N ASN A 115 9.60 -7.88 -0.69
CA ASN A 115 8.93 -9.13 -1.03
C ASN A 115 9.40 -10.31 -0.18
N TYR A 116 10.71 -10.40 0.09
CA TYR A 116 11.27 -11.42 0.97
C TYR A 116 10.71 -11.30 2.39
N ASP A 117 10.72 -10.10 2.98
CA ASP A 117 10.22 -9.90 4.34
C ASP A 117 8.69 -10.01 4.41
N VAL A 118 7.94 -9.62 3.38
CA VAL A 118 6.47 -9.79 3.31
C VAL A 118 6.08 -11.26 3.38
N GLN A 119 6.81 -12.15 2.69
CA GLN A 119 6.56 -13.59 2.78
C GLN A 119 6.80 -14.10 4.21
N ASN A 120 7.87 -13.66 4.87
CA ASN A 120 8.16 -14.02 6.26
C ASN A 120 7.09 -13.48 7.23
N VAL A 121 6.60 -12.27 7.00
CA VAL A 121 5.52 -11.65 7.78
C VAL A 121 4.22 -12.45 7.62
N CYS A 122 3.87 -12.85 6.40
CA CYS A 122 2.69 -13.66 6.12
C CYS A 122 2.79 -15.04 6.79
N ALA A 123 3.94 -15.69 6.68
CA ALA A 123 4.20 -16.96 7.35
C ALA A 123 4.06 -16.84 8.88
N ALA A 124 4.61 -15.77 9.48
CA ALA A 124 4.47 -15.51 10.90
C ALA A 124 3.00 -15.22 11.32
N ALA A 125 2.19 -14.68 10.41
CA ALA A 125 0.77 -14.43 10.61
C ALA A 125 -0.11 -15.67 10.34
N GLY A 126 0.49 -16.83 10.03
CA GLY A 126 -0.22 -18.08 9.73
C GLY A 126 -0.81 -18.16 8.31
N ILE A 127 -0.42 -17.26 7.42
CA ILE A 127 -0.92 -17.17 6.04
C ILE A 127 -0.05 -18.06 5.14
N LYS A 128 -0.69 -19.04 4.49
CA LYS A 128 -0.03 -20.02 3.62
C LYS A 128 0.12 -19.55 2.16
N LYS A 129 -0.58 -18.47 1.80
CA LYS A 129 -0.56 -17.89 0.46
C LYS A 129 0.84 -17.35 0.15
N SER A 130 1.27 -17.49 -1.10
CA SER A 130 2.48 -16.80 -1.55
C SER A 130 2.14 -15.35 -1.84
N VAL A 131 2.62 -14.43 -1.00
CA VAL A 131 2.26 -13.00 -1.05
C VAL A 131 3.49 -12.15 -1.35
N THR A 132 3.40 -11.35 -2.40
CA THR A 132 4.36 -10.26 -2.69
C THR A 132 3.64 -8.91 -2.65
N LEU A 133 4.40 -7.82 -2.72
CA LEU A 133 3.83 -6.47 -2.69
C LEU A 133 2.78 -6.23 -3.80
N SER A 134 2.85 -6.94 -4.93
CA SER A 134 1.82 -6.81 -5.99
C SER A 134 0.44 -7.31 -5.59
N CYS A 135 0.35 -8.21 -4.60
CA CYS A 135 -0.91 -8.71 -4.03
C CYS A 135 -1.72 -7.59 -3.36
N ALA A 136 -1.03 -6.57 -2.82
CA ALA A 136 -1.63 -5.50 -2.06
C ALA A 136 -2.67 -4.70 -2.87
N ARG A 137 -2.44 -4.43 -4.16
CA ARG A 137 -3.40 -3.69 -5.00
C ARG A 137 -4.69 -4.48 -5.26
N LYS A 138 -4.59 -5.79 -5.43
CA LYS A 138 -5.78 -6.65 -5.57
C LYS A 138 -6.55 -6.69 -4.26
N THR A 139 -5.84 -6.80 -3.14
CA THR A 139 -6.41 -6.73 -1.80
C THR A 139 -7.13 -5.41 -1.57
N PHE A 140 -6.54 -4.29 -1.99
CA PHE A 140 -7.22 -3.00 -1.97
C PHE A 140 -8.51 -3.02 -2.81
N ALA A 141 -8.42 -3.40 -4.09
CA ALA A 141 -9.54 -3.33 -5.02
C ALA A 141 -10.71 -4.24 -4.66
N PHE A 142 -10.44 -5.45 -4.17
CA PHE A 142 -11.48 -6.47 -3.91
C PHE A 142 -11.96 -6.54 -2.47
N VAL A 143 -11.19 -5.98 -1.51
CA VAL A 143 -11.52 -6.09 -0.09
C VAL A 143 -11.61 -4.71 0.56
N VAL A 144 -10.50 -3.97 0.63
CA VAL A 144 -10.49 -2.70 1.38
C VAL A 144 -11.42 -1.66 0.77
N ALA A 145 -11.35 -1.43 -0.55
CA ALA A 145 -12.11 -0.38 -1.21
C ALA A 145 -13.63 -0.60 -1.07
N PRO A 146 -14.19 -1.80 -1.37
CA PRO A 146 -15.61 -2.08 -1.15
C PRO A 146 -16.06 -1.90 0.31
N GLU A 147 -15.31 -2.44 1.27
CA GLU A 147 -15.66 -2.38 2.69
C GLU A 147 -15.67 -0.94 3.26
N ASN A 148 -14.90 -0.05 2.64
CA ASN A 148 -14.76 1.34 3.08
C ASN A 148 -15.50 2.33 2.16
N GLY A 149 -16.36 1.83 1.27
CA GLY A 149 -17.16 2.68 0.37
C GLY A 149 -16.33 3.48 -0.64
N ILE A 150 -15.10 3.06 -0.94
CA ILE A 150 -14.25 3.68 -1.96
C ILE A 150 -14.72 3.18 -3.32
N THR A 151 -15.32 4.06 -4.10
CA THR A 151 -15.93 3.72 -5.39
C THR A 151 -14.92 3.76 -6.53
N ALA A 152 -15.22 3.05 -7.63
CA ALA A 152 -14.40 3.09 -8.83
C ALA A 152 -14.19 4.53 -9.36
N SER A 153 -15.20 5.40 -9.25
CA SER A 153 -15.10 6.81 -9.64
C SER A 153 -14.01 7.60 -8.89
N MET A 154 -13.71 7.23 -7.64
CA MET A 154 -12.60 7.82 -6.86
C MET A 154 -11.22 7.31 -7.31
N LEU A 155 -11.18 6.14 -7.95
CA LEU A 155 -10.00 5.50 -8.53
C LEU A 155 -9.85 5.80 -10.04
N THR A 156 -10.70 6.67 -10.59
CA THR A 156 -10.66 7.10 -11.99
C THR A 156 -10.86 8.60 -12.13
N GLY A 157 -10.82 9.34 -11.02
CA GLY A 157 -11.27 10.71 -10.90
C GLY A 157 -10.49 11.71 -11.77
N ILE A 158 -10.98 11.86 -13.01
CA ILE A 158 -10.91 13.04 -13.91
C ILE A 158 -9.78 13.04 -14.96
N TYR A 159 -10.16 12.70 -16.21
CA TYR A 159 -9.62 13.30 -17.44
C TYR A 159 -10.44 14.55 -17.87
N ASN A 160 -11.35 15.13 -17.05
CA ASN A 160 -12.34 16.09 -17.57
C ASN A 160 -12.89 17.21 -16.66
N GLU A 161 -12.11 17.83 -15.77
CA GLU A 161 -12.56 19.07 -15.06
C GLU A 161 -11.41 20.07 -14.86
N TYR A 162 -10.69 20.38 -15.94
CA TYR A 162 -9.96 21.65 -16.09
C TYR A 162 -10.27 22.36 -17.42
N ASN A 163 -11.34 21.95 -18.11
CA ASN A 163 -11.98 22.74 -19.17
C ASN A 163 -13.30 23.32 -18.63
N ARG A 164 -13.17 24.34 -17.78
CA ARG A 164 -14.08 25.49 -17.71
C ARG A 164 -13.42 26.62 -16.95
#